data_AF-A0A350W6B5-F1
#
_entry.id   AF-A0A350W6B5-F1
#
_cell.length_a   1.000
_cell.length_b   1.000
_cell.length_c   1.000
_cell.angle_alpha   90.00
_cell.angle_beta   90.00
_cell.angle_gamma   90.00
#
_symmetry.space_group_name_H-M   'P 1'
#
loop_
_entity.id
_entity.type
_entity.pdbx_description
1 polymer ?
#
loop_
_entity_poly.entity_id
_entity_poly.type
_entity_poly.pdbx_seq_one_letter_code
_entity_poly.pdbx_strand_id
1 'polypeptide(L)' 'SLTSLDLSNFDTSNVTAMASMFATCTNLTSLNLTSFNTSKVTNMQGM' A
#
# COMPACT_ATOMS: atom_id res chain seq x y z
N SER A 1 9.05 6.74 13.85
CA SER A 1 8.93 5.33 13.42
C SER A 1 7.45 5.00 13.34
N LEU A 2 6.94 4.53 12.19
CA LEU A 2 5.52 4.20 12.00
C LEU A 2 5.27 2.74 12.39
N THR A 3 4.32 2.50 13.29
CA THR A 3 4.01 1.17 13.82
C THR A 3 2.63 0.65 13.42
N SER A 4 1.74 1.54 12.98
CA SER A 4 0.40 1.20 12.49
C SER A 4 -0.06 2.21 11.44
N LEU A 5 -0.93 1.78 10.53
CA LEU A 5 -1.50 2.59 9.47
C LEU A 5 -2.91 2.10 9.17
N ASP A 6 -3.89 3.02 9.21
CA ASP A 6 -5.25 2.75 8.76
C ASP A 6 -5.37 3.08 7.27
N LEU A 7 -5.75 2.08 6.48
CA LEU A 7 -5.87 2.12 5.02
C LEU A 7 -7.32 1.88 4.55
N SER A 8 -8.27 1.83 5.48
CA SER A 8 -9.67 1.45 5.20
C SER A 8 -10.38 2.39 4.23
N ASN A 9 -9.95 3.66 4.15
CA ASN A 9 -10.59 4.70 3.34
C ASN A 9 -9.88 5.01 2.02
N PHE A 10 -8.88 4.22 1.63
CA PHE A 10 -8.14 4.45 0.39
C PHE A 10 -8.93 3.91 -0.81
N ASP A 11 -9.32 4.79 -1.73
CA ASP A 11 -9.78 4.37 -3.05
C ASP A 11 -8.60 4.23 -4.01
N THR A 12 -8.20 2.98 -4.27
CA THR A 12 -7.11 2.67 -5.19
C THR A 12 -7.60 2.23 -6.58
N SER A 13 -8.90 2.38 -6.89
CA SER A 13 -9.52 1.86 -8.12
C SER A 13 -8.97 2.43 -9.42
N ASN A 14 -8.24 3.55 -9.35
CA ASN A 14 -7.61 4.21 -10.48
C ASN A 14 -6.08 4.28 -10.39
N VAL A 15 -5.48 3.68 -9.37
CA VAL A 15 -4.03 3.70 -9.19
C VAL A 15 -3.37 2.76 -10.20
N THR A 16 -2.36 3.25 -10.91
CA THR A 16 -1.57 2.48 -11.89
C THR A 16 -0.17 2.13 -11.37
N ALA A 17 0.34 2.85 -10.37
CA ALA A 17 1.64 2.60 -9.77
C ALA A 17 1.55 2.65 -8.23
N MET A 18 2.02 1.58 -7.59
CA MET A 18 2.12 1.43 -6.13
C MET A 18 3.56 1.17 -5.67
N ALA A 19 4.54 1.51 -6.51
CA ALA A 19 5.95 1.28 -6.21
C ALA A 19 6.40 2.04 -4.95
N SER A 20 7.17 1.37 -4.10
CA SER A 20 7.81 1.93 -2.91
C SER A 20 6.88 2.55 -1.85
N MET A 21 5.58 2.22 -1.83
CA MET A 21 4.61 2.82 -0.87
C MET A 21 5.01 2.62 0.59
N PHE A 22 5.59 1.48 0.95
CA PHE A 22 5.95 1.12 2.33
C PHE A 22 7.45 0.83 2.53
N ALA A 23 8.30 1.15 1.53
CA ALA A 23 9.71 0.75 1.51
C ALA A 23 10.54 1.25 2.71
N THR A 24 10.14 2.36 3.35
CA THR A 24 10.81 2.93 4.52
C THR A 24 10.11 2.64 5.84
N CYS A 25 8.98 1.92 5.82
CA CYS A 25 8.19 1.57 7.00
C CYS A 25 8.80 0.35 7.73
N THR A 26 10.07 0.45 8.12
CA THR A 26 10.88 -0.67 8.66
C THR A 26 10.41 -1.23 10.00
N ASN A 27 9.53 -0.52 10.71
CA ASN A 27 8.97 -0.94 12.00
C ASN A 27 7.51 -1.41 11.88
N LEU A 28 6.96 -1.44 10.66
CA LEU A 28 5.64 -1.95 10.40
C LEU A 28 5.69 -3.48 10.38
N THR A 29 5.04 -4.13 11.33
CA THR A 29 5.05 -5.60 11.47
C THR A 29 3.84 -6.27 10.83
N SER A 30 2.79 -5.50 10.54
CA SER A 30 1.57 -5.97 9.88
C SER A 30 0.97 -4.86 9.04
N LEU A 31 0.36 -5.24 7.91
CA LEU A 31 -0.25 -4.33 6.96
C LEU A 31 -1.50 -4.99 6.39
N ASN A 32 -2.66 -4.35 6.56
CA ASN A 32 -3.92 -4.81 6.00
C ASN A 32 -4.21 -4.06 4.68
N LEU A 33 -4.17 -4.78 3.57
CA LEU A 33 -4.42 -4.24 2.21
C LEU A 33 -5.75 -4.72 1.61
N THR A 34 -6.66 -5.25 2.42
CA THR A 34 -7.94 -5.81 1.93
C THR A 34 -8.83 -4.80 1.20
N SER A 35 -8.67 -3.50 1.47
CA SER A 35 -9.38 -2.41 0.77
C SER A 35 -8.76 -2.06 -0.59
N PHE A 36 -7.55 -2.51 -0.91
CA PHE A 36 -6.86 -2.09 -2.12
C PHE A 36 -7.40 -2.83 -3.34
N ASN A 37 -7.94 -2.05 -4.28
CA ASN A 37 -8.15 -2.50 -5.64
C ASN A 37 -6.87 -2.33 -6.46
N THR A 38 -6.25 -3.44 -6.87
CA THR A 38 -5.00 -3.45 -7.65
C THR A 38 -5.20 -3.78 -9.13
N SER A 39 -6.45 -3.85 -9.61
CA SER A 39 -6.79 -4.31 -10.97
C SER A 39 -6.18 -3.49 -12.10
N LYS A 40 -5.82 -2.22 -11.85
CA LYS A 40 -5.20 -1.31 -12.83
C LYS A 40 -3.70 -1.09 -12.60
N VAL A 41 -3.13 -1.69 -11.56
CA VAL A 41 -1.74 -1.45 -11.18
C VAL A 41 -0.81 -2.21 -12.11
N THR A 42 0.15 -1.50 -12.70
CA THR A 42 1.17 -2.07 -13.60
C THR A 42 2.56 -2.10 -12.95
N ASN A 43 2.76 -1.40 -11.84
CA ASN A 43 4.02 -1.38 -11.10
C ASN A 43 3.79 -1.47 -9.57
N MET A 44 4.33 -2.53 -8.96
CA MET A 44 4.37 -2.75 -7.50
C MET A 44 5.79 -2.99 -6.98
N GLN A 45 6.81 -2.49 -7.68
CA GLN A 45 8.21 -2.70 -7.26
C GLN A 45 8.43 -2.15 -5.85
N GLY A 46 8.89 -3.00 -4.93
CA GLY A 46 9.20 -2.61 -3.55
C GLY A 46 8.00 -2.12 -2.75
N MET A 47 6.77 -2.48 -3.16
CA MET A 47 5.55 -2.32 -2.36
C MET A 47 5.58 -3.27 -1.15
#